data_AF-A0A7W1GJG4-F1
#
_entry.id   AF-A0A7W1GJG4-F1
#
_cell.length_a   1.000
_cell.length_b   1.000
_cell.length_c   1.000
_cell.angle_alpha   90.00
_cell.angle_beta   90.00
_cell.angle_gamma   90.00
#
_symmetry.space_group_name_H-M   'P 1'
#
loop_
_entity.id
_entity.type
_entity.pdbx_description
1 polymer ?
#
loop_
_entity_poly.entity_id
_entity_poly.type
_entity_poly.pdbx_seq_one_letter_code
_entity_poly.pdbx_strand_id
1 'polypeptide(L)' 'MSSSSASDAPVRIFVDSNVLIEGLFAPWSASRAILVLARSGVIRLVLSPYVEEEVERALLKRFGEDAYFAEDEQSFRTA' A
#
# COMPACT_ATOMS: atom_id res chain seq x y z
N MET A 1 -17.56 -23.38 -34.12
CA MET A 1 -16.30 -23.40 -33.35
C MET A 1 -16.45 -22.40 -32.23
N SER A 2 -16.83 -22.85 -31.04
CA SER A 2 -16.99 -21.98 -29.87
C SER A 2 -15.61 -21.77 -29.28
N SER A 3 -15.05 -20.57 -29.46
CA SER A 3 -13.81 -20.16 -28.79
C SER A 3 -14.08 -20.10 -27.29
N SER A 4 -13.51 -21.04 -26.53
CA SER A 4 -13.44 -20.94 -25.08
C SER A 4 -12.60 -19.70 -24.73
N SER A 5 -13.22 -18.70 -24.12
CA SER A 5 -12.52 -17.54 -23.59
C SER A 5 -11.64 -17.99 -22.42
N ALA A 6 -10.37 -18.22 -22.70
CA ALA A 6 -9.38 -18.44 -21.67
C ALA A 6 -9.35 -17.21 -20.72
N SER A 7 -9.71 -17.48 -19.47
CA SER A 7 -9.55 -16.71 -18.23
C SER A 7 -10.39 -15.45 -18.00
N ASP A 8 -11.53 -15.62 -17.34
CA ASP A 8 -12.24 -14.59 -16.54
C ASP A 8 -11.54 -14.32 -15.18
N ALA A 9 -10.29 -14.75 -15.03
CA ALA A 9 -9.54 -14.65 -13.78
C ALA A 9 -8.62 -13.41 -13.81
N PRO A 10 -8.59 -12.59 -12.74
CA PRO A 10 -7.77 -11.39 -12.70
C PRO A 10 -6.28 -11.73 -12.78
N VAL A 11 -5.53 -10.90 -13.50
CA VAL A 11 -4.07 -11.05 -13.64
C VAL A 11 -3.42 -10.88 -12.27
N ARG A 12 -2.64 -11.87 -11.83
CA ARG A 12 -1.92 -11.82 -10.55
C ARG A 12 -0.56 -11.19 -10.75
N ILE A 13 -0.23 -10.18 -9.96
CA ILE A 13 1.06 -9.51 -10.01
C ILE A 13 1.71 -9.48 -8.63
N PHE A 14 3.01 -9.72 -8.61
CA PHE A 14 3.85 -9.45 -7.44
C PHE A 14 4.30 -8.00 -7.50
N VAL A 15 4.32 -7.33 -6.35
CA VAL A 15 4.72 -5.94 -6.24
C VAL A 15 5.74 -5.77 -5.12
N ASP A 16 6.66 -4.84 -5.31
CA ASP A 16 7.61 -4.41 -4.29
C ASP A 16 6.93 -3.45 -3.30
N SER A 17 7.48 -3.34 -2.09
CA SER A 17 7.02 -2.41 -1.05
C SER A 17 7.04 -0.97 -1.54
N ASN A 18 8.06 -0.57 -2.31
CA ASN A 18 8.17 0.78 -2.86
C ASN A 18 7.00 1.15 -3.79
N VAL A 19 6.47 0.19 -4.55
CA VAL A 19 5.28 0.41 -5.40
C VAL A 19 4.05 0.68 -4.52
N LEU A 20 3.89 -0.06 -3.42
CA LEU A 20 2.79 0.15 -2.49
C LEU A 20 2.91 1.51 -1.79
N ILE A 21 4.10 1.84 -1.27
CA ILE A 21 4.36 3.11 -0.60
C ILE A 21 4.14 4.28 -1.56
N GLU A 22 4.74 4.27 -2.75
CA GLU A 22 4.54 5.33 -3.74
C GLU A 22 3.07 5.44 -4.15
N GLY A 23 2.37 4.32 -4.37
CA GLY A 23 0.96 4.34 -4.77
C GLY A 23 0.04 4.94 -3.70
N LEU A 24 0.37 4.75 -2.42
CA LEU A 24 -0.37 5.33 -1.30
C LEU A 24 -0.15 6.84 -1.18
N PHE A 25 1.08 7.32 -1.37
CA PHE A 25 1.45 8.70 -1.05
C PHE A 25 1.53 9.65 -2.24
N ALA A 26 1.86 9.17 -3.44
CA ALA A 26 2.02 10.03 -4.61
C ALA A 26 0.66 10.24 -5.32
N PRO A 27 0.16 11.48 -5.45
CA PRO A 27 -1.14 11.73 -6.08
C PRO A 27 -1.21 11.32 -7.55
N TRP A 28 -0.08 11.37 -8.26
CA TRP A 28 0.04 11.10 -9.70
C TRP A 28 1.25 10.22 -9.99
N SER A 29 1.13 8.91 -9.75
CA SER A 29 2.18 7.93 -10.05
C SER A 29 1.66 6.71 -10.80
N ALA A 30 2.54 6.04 -11.54
CA ALA A 30 2.24 4.73 -12.13
C ALA A 30 1.88 3.71 -11.05
N SER A 31 2.55 3.77 -9.90
CA SER A 31 2.28 2.96 -8.72
C SER A 31 0.86 3.15 -8.18
N ARG A 32 0.32 4.38 -8.21
CA ARG A 32 -1.08 4.62 -7.86
C ARG A 32 -2.06 3.97 -8.85
N ALA A 33 -1.74 3.97 -10.14
CA ALA A 33 -2.56 3.31 -11.15
C ALA A 33 -2.65 1.79 -10.89
N ILE A 34 -1.58 1.16 -10.41
CA ILE A 34 -1.59 -0.26 -10.00
C ILE A 34 -2.61 -0.49 -8.88
N LEU A 35 -2.65 0.36 -7.85
CA LEU A 35 -3.64 0.25 -6.77
C LEU A 35 -5.08 0.45 -7.27
N VAL A 36 -5.30 1.37 -8.21
CA VAL A 36 -6.62 1.60 -8.83
C VAL A 36 -7.07 0.38 -9.64
N LEU A 37 -6.17 -0.21 -10.43
CA LEU A 37 -6.46 -1.44 -11.21
C LEU A 37 -6.72 -2.65 -10.31
N ALA A 38 -6.01 -2.74 -9.19
CA ALA A 38 -6.24 -3.78 -8.19
C ALA A 38 -7.63 -3.62 -7.56
N ARG A 39 -8.00 -2.38 -7.21
CA ARG A 39 -9.33 -2.04 -6.69
C ARG A 39 -10.44 -2.34 -7.70
N SER A 40 -10.21 -2.15 -8.99
CA SER A 40 -11.20 -2.43 -10.04
C SER A 40 -11.31 -3.92 -10.40
N GLY A 41 -10.53 -4.80 -9.77
CA GLY A 41 -10.56 -6.24 -10.02
C GLY A 41 -9.92 -6.66 -11.35
N VAL A 42 -9.24 -5.74 -12.05
CA VAL A 42 -8.51 -6.06 -13.30
C VAL A 42 -7.26 -6.88 -12.99
N ILE A 43 -6.61 -6.55 -11.86
CA ILE A 43 -5.45 -7.27 -11.35
C ILE A 43 -5.67 -7.68 -9.89
N ARG A 44 -4.92 -8.67 -9.44
CA ARG A 44 -4.83 -9.09 -8.05
C ARG A 44 -3.39 -8.97 -7.57
N LEU A 45 -3.18 -8.17 -6.54
CA LEU A 45 -1.88 -8.04 -5.90
C LEU A 45 -1.58 -9.31 -5.09
N VAL A 46 -0.36 -9.81 -5.24
CA VAL A 46 0.17 -10.91 -4.44
C VAL A 46 1.35 -10.37 -3.66
N LEU A 47 1.24 -10.41 -2.33
CA LEU A 47 2.25 -9.89 -1.42
C LEU A 47 2.98 -11.04 -0.75
N SER A 48 4.29 -10.90 -0.58
CA SER A 48 5.05 -11.75 0.34
C SER A 48 4.93 -11.18 1.76
N PRO A 49 5.08 -12.02 2.80
CA PRO A 49 5.14 -11.53 4.18
C PRO A 49 6.22 -10.47 4.40
N TYR A 50 7.36 -10.60 3.70
CA TYR A 50 8.44 -9.62 3.76
C TYR A 50 8.04 -8.24 3.21
N VAL A 51 7.28 -8.20 2.11
CA VAL A 51 6.77 -6.94 1.55
C VAL A 51 5.75 -6.30 2.49
N GLU A 52 4.93 -7.10 3.15
CA GLU A 52 3.97 -6.62 4.16
C GLU A 52 4.68 -5.97 5.36
N GLU A 53 5.68 -6.65 5.92
CA GLU A 53 6.50 -6.11 7.02
C GLU A 53 7.22 -4.80 6.64
N GLU A 54 7.77 -4.74 5.42
CA GLU A 54 8.49 -3.55 4.96
C GLU A 54 7.54 -2.35 4.78
N VAL A 55 6.34 -2.59 4.24
CA VAL A 55 5.31 -1.56 4.13
C VAL A 55 4.86 -1.10 5.51
N GLU A 56 4.62 -2.01 6.44
CA GLU A 56 4.26 -1.67 7.82
C GLU A 56 5.31 -0.78 8.48
N ARG A 57 6.60 -1.16 8.41
CA ARG A 57 7.70 -0.35 8.94
C ARG A 57 7.77 1.04 8.30
N ALA A 58 7.58 1.12 6.99
CA ALA A 58 7.59 2.40 6.28
C ALA A 58 6.42 3.30 6.69
N LEU A 59 5.23 2.72 6.91
CA LEU A 59 4.06 3.45 7.41
C LEU A 59 4.27 3.89 8.86
N LEU A 60 4.74 3.01 9.74
CA LEU A 60 5.06 3.33 11.13
C LEU A 60 6.14 4.41 11.23
N LYS A 61 7.18 4.36 10.42
CA LYS A 61 8.19 5.43 10.40
C LYS A 61 7.60 6.77 9.98
N ARG A 62 6.65 6.76 9.03
CA ARG A 62 6.09 7.98 8.45
C ARG A 62 4.98 8.61 9.31
N PHE A 63 4.25 7.81 10.09
CA PHE A 63 3.12 8.27 10.90
C PHE A 63 3.30 8.07 12.40
N GLY A 64 4.20 7.18 12.81
CA GLY A 64 4.48 6.86 14.21
C GLY A 64 5.42 7.86 14.88
N GLU A 65 6.20 8.64 14.13
CA GLU A 65 6.95 9.77 14.70
C GLU A 65 6.01 10.87 15.21
N ASP A 66 4.87 11.12 14.56
CA ASP A 66 3.89 12.13 14.99
C ASP A 66 3.11 11.72 16.26
N ALA A 67 2.98 10.42 16.54
CA ALA A 67 2.15 9.92 17.64
C ALA A 67 2.85 10.00 19.01
N TYR A 68 4.19 9.87 19.07
CA TYR A 68 4.93 9.87 20.33
C TYR A 68 5.26 11.27 20.88
N PHE A 69 5.30 12.31 20.03
CA PHE A 69 5.55 13.68 20.49
C PHE A 69 4.28 14.47 20.83
N ALA A 70 3.10 13.99 20.43
CA ALA A 70 1.83 14.64 20.75
C ALA A 70 1.41 14.49 22.23
N GLU A 71 1.89 13.46 22.93
CA GLU A 71 1.59 13.23 24.35
C GLU A 71 2.55 13.99 25.29
N ASP A 72 3.78 14.30 24.85
CA ASP A 72 4.77 15.01 25.68
C ASP A 72 4.49 16.52 25.80
N GLU A 73 3.87 17.17 24.79
CA GLU A 73 3.53 18.60 24.88
C GLU A 73 2.37 18.90 25.85
N GLN A 74 1.47 17.94 26.11
CA GLN A 74 0.38 18.15 27.06
C GLN A 74 0.86 18.01 28.51
N SER A 75 1.79 17.10 28.80
CA SER A 75 2.34 16.94 30.15
C SER A 75 3.13 18.15 30.64
N PHE A 76 3.75 18.93 29.74
CA PHE A 76 4.50 20.14 30.10
C PHE A 76 3.61 21.38 30.33
N ARG A 77 2.34 21.35 29.92
CA ARG A 77 1.40 22.49 30.01
C ARG A 77 0.45 22.42 31.20
N THR A 78 0.39 21.30 31.91
CA THR A 78 -0.45 21.09 33.11
C THR A 78 0.35 21.01 34.42
N ALA A 79 1.63 21.43 34.40
CA ALA A 79 2.37 21.77 35.62
C ALA A 79 1.92 23.14 36.17
#